data_AF-A0A916Y297-F1
#
_entry.id   AF-A0A916Y297-F1
#
_cell.length_a   1.000
_cell.length_b   1.000
_cell.length_c   1.000
_cell.angle_alpha   90.00
_cell.angle_beta   90.00
_cell.angle_gamma   90.00
#
_symmetry.space_group_name_H-M   'P 1'
#
loop_
_entity.id
_entity.type
_entity.pdbx_description
1 polymer ?
#
loop_
_entity_poly.entity_id
_entity_poly.type
_entity_poly.pdbx_seq_one_letter_code
_entity_poly.pdbx_strand_id
1 'polypeptide(L)' 'MFVENCLVVEIKSIVDINKVIEAQLLNYMKLLKAPKGILINFNCSNIFNEGQKTYVNEYFKKLPQ' A
#
# COMPACT_ATOMS: atom_id res chain seq x y z
N MET A 1 6.53 4.20 4.21
CA MET A 1 6.30 5.64 4.48
C MET A 1 4.87 5.81 4.98
N PHE A 2 4.63 6.68 5.97
CA PHE A 2 3.28 6.98 6.46
C PHE A 2 2.98 8.46 6.23
N VAL A 3 1.93 8.75 5.46
CA VAL A 3 1.61 10.08 4.92
C VAL A 3 0.29 10.54 5.50
N GLU A 4 0.23 11.81 5.94
CA GLU A 4 -0.98 12.48 6.47
C GLU A 4 -1.76 11.63 7.49
N ASN A 5 -1.04 10.82 8.27
CA ASN A 5 -1.59 9.88 9.24
C ASN A 5 -2.70 8.95 8.69
N CYS A 6 -2.78 8.75 7.37
CA CYS A 6 -3.89 8.03 6.75
C CYS A 6 -3.48 7.07 5.61
N LEU A 7 -2.28 7.26 5.04
CA LEU A 7 -1.81 6.49 3.90
C LEU A 7 -0.45 5.84 4.19
N VAL A 8 -0.39 4.52 4.10
CA VAL A 8 0.87 3.77 4.13
C VAL A 8 1.33 3.51 2.70
N VAL A 9 2.57 3.90 2.39
CA VAL A 9 3.20 3.62 1.09
C VAL A 9 4.38 2.68 1.29
N GLU A 10 4.34 1.53 0.63
CA GLU A 10 5.41 0.56 0.54
C GLU A 10 6.04 0.63 -0.85
N ILE A 11 7.36 0.82 -0.92
CA ILE A 11 8.09 1.00 -2.18
C ILE A 11 9.12 -0.11 -2.34
N LYS A 12 9.18 -0.71 -3.54
CA LYS A 12 10.15 -1.73 -3.94
C LYS A 12 10.67 -1.46 -5.35
N SER A 13 11.77 -2.13 -5.69
CA SER A 13 12.31 -2.24 -7.05
C SER A 13 12.84 -3.65 -7.24
N ILE A 14 11.92 -4.62 -7.35
CA ILE A 14 12.21 -6.07 -7.37
C ILE A 14 11.51 -6.74 -8.55
N VAL A 15 11.93 -7.94 -8.92
CA VAL A 15 11.34 -8.67 -10.07
C VAL A 15 9.85 -8.88 -9.89
N ASP A 16 9.43 -9.44 -8.75
CA ASP A 16 8.01 -9.72 -8.48
C ASP A 16 7.61 -9.41 -7.04
N ILE A 17 6.36 -8.95 -6.87
CA ILE A 17 5.75 -8.76 -5.55
C ILE A 17 5.13 -10.08 -5.11
N ASN A 18 5.57 -10.61 -3.97
CA ASN A 18 5.00 -11.80 -3.36
C ASN A 18 4.07 -11.45 -2.19
N LYS A 19 3.34 -12.46 -1.69
CA LYS A 19 2.36 -12.33 -0.60
C LYS A 19 2.95 -11.82 0.71
N VAL A 20 4.25 -12.02 0.97
CA VAL A 20 4.89 -11.56 2.21
C VAL A 20 4.98 -10.04 2.24
N ILE A 21 5.30 -9.42 1.10
CA ILE A 21 5.40 -7.97 0.98
C ILE A 21 4.01 -7.34 1.13
N GLU A 22 2.98 -7.97 0.54
CA GLU A 22 1.59 -7.55 0.73
C GLU A 22 1.17 -7.63 2.20
N ALA A 23 1.49 -8.74 2.89
CA ALA A 23 1.21 -8.91 4.31
C ALA A 23 1.94 -7.87 5.18
N GLN A 24 3.16 -7.48 4.80
CA GLN A 24 3.92 -6.42 5.49
C GLN A 24 3.18 -5.08 5.41
N LEU A 25 2.72 -4.68 4.22
CA LEU A 25 1.92 -3.46 4.05
C LEU A 25 0.64 -3.51 4.89
N LEU A 26 -0.10 -4.62 4.84
CA LEU A 26 -1.34 -4.81 5.61
C LEU A 26 -1.09 -4.74 7.13
N ASN A 27 0.01 -5.30 7.62
CA ASN A 27 0.40 -5.20 9.02
C ASN A 27 0.66 -3.74 9.43
N TYR A 28 1.39 -2.98 8.63
CA TYR A 28 1.61 -1.56 8.90
C TYR A 28 0.30 -0.76 8.88
N MET A 29 -0.58 -1.01 7.90
CA MET A 29 -1.90 -0.38 7.86
C MET A 29 -2.69 -0.65 9.15
N LYS A 30 -2.66 -1.88 9.66
CA LYS A 30 -3.35 -2.26 10.89
C LYS A 30 -2.74 -1.60 12.13
N LEU A 31 -1.41 -1.62 12.27
CA LEU A 31 -0.69 -1.02 13.40
C LEU A 31 -0.89 0.50 13.48
N LEU A 32 -0.85 1.16 12.33
CA LEU A 32 -1.00 2.62 12.21
C LEU A 32 -2.47 3.07 12.11
N LYS A 33 -3.42 2.12 12.11
CA LYS A 33 -4.85 2.37 11.86
C LYS A 33 -5.09 3.18 10.58
N ALA A 34 -4.25 2.96 9.57
CA ALA A 34 -4.30 3.67 8.32
C ALA A 34 -5.41 3.08 7.41
N PRO A 35 -6.33 3.89 6.88
CA PRO A 35 -7.41 3.43 6.01
C PRO A 35 -6.94 2.95 4.64
N LYS A 36 -5.80 3.43 4.14
CA LYS A 36 -5.32 3.14 2.79
C LYS A 36 -3.85 2.73 2.77
N GLY A 37 -3.53 1.79 1.89
CA GLY A 37 -2.17 1.37 1.57
C GLY A 37 -1.93 1.41 0.08
N ILE A 38 -0.72 1.81 -0.34
CA ILE A 38 -0.27 1.72 -1.72
C ILE A 38 1.07 0.99 -1.72
N LEU A 39 1.18 -0.03 -2.56
CA LEU A 39 2.42 -0.74 -2.83
C LEU A 39 2.87 -0.37 -4.24
N ILE A 40 4.09 0.15 -4.38
CA ILE A 40 4.68 0.55 -5.66
C ILE A 40 5.93 -0.28 -5.91
N ASN A 41 6.00 -0.96 -7.05
CA ASN A 41 7.20 -1.59 -7.58
C ASN A 41 7.71 -0.82 -8.80
N PHE A 42 8.86 -0.17 -8.64
CA PHE A 42 9.52 0.62 -9.70
C PHE A 42 10.23 -0.23 -10.75
N ASN A 43 10.37 -1.54 -10.54
CA ASN A 43 10.90 -2.45 -11.54
C ASN A 43 9.79 -2.87 -12.53
N CYS A 44 9.25 -1.90 -13.26
CA CYS A 44 8.25 -2.09 -14.31
C CYS A 44 8.38 -0.97 -15.37
N SER A 45 7.74 -1.15 -16.53
CA SER A 45 7.74 -0.13 -17.58
C SER A 45 6.70 0.97 -17.33
N ASN A 46 5.62 0.64 -16.61
CA ASN A 46 4.55 1.58 -16.30
C ASN A 46 3.99 1.35 -14.89
N ILE A 47 4.20 2.34 -14.01
CA ILE A 47 3.78 2.25 -12.61
C ILE A 47 2.26 2.16 -12.48
N PHE A 48 1.51 2.89 -13.29
CA PHE A 48 0.06 2.98 -13.15
C PHE A 48 -0.63 1.66 -13.52
N ASN A 49 -0.19 1.03 -14.61
CA ASN A 49 -0.79 -0.18 -15.16
C ASN A 49 -0.25 -1.46 -14.51
N GLU A 50 1.03 -1.50 -14.12
CA GLU A 50 1.72 -2.75 -13.74
C GLU A 50 2.42 -2.63 -12.38
N GLY A 51 2.93 -1.44 -12.05
CA GLY A 51 3.82 -1.23 -10.91
C GLY A 51 3.13 -0.84 -9.61
N GLN A 52 1.80 -0.84 -9.52
CA GLN A 52 1.13 -0.45 -8.28
C GLN A 52 -0.01 -1.40 -7.88
N LYS A 53 -0.20 -1.52 -6.56
CA LYS A 53 -1.39 -2.12 -5.96
C LYS A 53 -1.90 -1.21 -4.85
N THR A 54 -3.21 -1.00 -4.82
CA THR A 54 -3.88 -0.20 -3.78
C THR A 54 -4.74 -1.10 -2.91
N TYR A 55 -4.70 -0.85 -1.60
CA TYR A 55 -5.44 -1.58 -0.59
C TYR A 55 -6.24 -0.61 0.28
N VAL A 56 -7.42 -1.05 0.69
CA VAL A 56 -8.28 -0.35 1.67
C VAL A 56 -8.78 -1.35 2.70
N ASN A 57 -9.11 -0.88 3.90
CA ASN A 57 -9.58 -1.72 5.00
C ASN A 57 -10.80 -1.11 5.70
N GLU A 58 -11.20 -1.67 6.84
CA GLU A 58 -12.36 -1.22 7.62
C GLU A 58 -12.29 0.24 8.09
N TYR A 59 -11.10 0.82 8.26
CA TYR A 59 -10.95 2.22 8.63
C TYR A 59 -11.34 3.15 7.47
N PHE A 60 -11.19 2.71 6.22
CA PHE A 60 -11.55 3.49 5.03
C PHE A 60 -13.04 3.86 5.02
N LYS A 61 -13.91 2.96 5.48
CA LYS A 61 -15.36 3.19 5.58
C LYS A 61 -15.76 4.31 6.54
N LYS A 62 -14.85 4.70 7.45
CA LYS A 62 -15.08 5.74 8.46
C LYS A 62 -14.66 7.13 8.00
N LEU A 63 -14.08 7.25 6.80
CA LEU A 63 -13.68 8.53 6.25
C LEU A 63 -14.90 9.37 5.85
N PRO A 64 -14.84 10.70 6.02
CA PRO A 64 -15.87 11.59 5.51
C PRO A 64 -15.97 11.49 3.98
N GLN A 65 -17.19 11.71 3.47
CA GLN A 65 -17.51 11.63 2.05
C GLN A 65 -17.07 12.89 1.28
#